data_AF-A0A383ANH2-F1
#
_entry.id   AF-A0A383ANH2-F1
#
_cell.length_a   1.000
_cell.length_b   1.000
_cell.length_c   1.000
_cell.angle_alpha   90.00
_cell.angle_beta   90.00
_cell.angle_gamma   90.00
#
_symmetry.space_group_name_H-M   'P 1'
#
loop_
_entity.id
_entity.type
_entity.pdbx_description
1 polymer ?
#
loop_
_entity_poly.entity_id
_entity_poly.type
_entity_poly.pdbx_seq_one_letter_code
_entity_poly.pdbx_strand_id
1 'polypeptide(L)' 'MYKNFGPLKVLKGVSATAGDGDVLSIIGASGSGKSTMLRCINLLEMPNAGRIWVGGE' A
#
# COMPACT_ATOMS: atom_id res chain seq x y z
N MET A 1 6.52 -2.54 0.63
CA MET A 1 6.22 -1.61 1.74
C MET A 1 5.65 -2.33 2.96
N TYR A 2 5.84 -1.75 4.14
CA TYR A 2 5.35 -2.25 5.43
C TYR A 2 4.56 -1.17 6.16
N LYS A 3 3.47 -1.57 6.83
CA LYS A 3 2.64 -0.69 7.68
C LYS A 3 2.14 -1.45 8.90
N ASN A 4 2.26 -0.81 10.06
CA ASN A 4 1.80 -1.30 11.34
C ASN A 4 1.14 -0.17 12.16
N PHE A 5 0.22 -0.56 13.02
CA PHE A 5 -0.43 0.30 14.01
C PHE A 5 -0.21 -0.32 15.38
N GLY A 6 0.79 0.20 16.11
CA GLY A 6 1.31 -0.45 17.31
C GLY A 6 1.76 -1.90 17.00
N PRO A 7 1.27 -2.92 17.72
CA PRO A 7 1.67 -4.32 17.50
C PRO A 7 1.05 -4.93 16.24
N LEU A 8 0.00 -4.32 15.66
CA LEU A 8 -0.72 -4.90 14.52
C LEU A 8 0.03 -4.64 13.21
N LYS A 9 0.55 -5.70 12.59
CA LYS A 9 1.19 -5.66 11.26
C LYS A 9 0.15 -5.81 10.15
N VAL A 10 -0.21 -4.72 9.48
CA VAL A 10 -1.23 -4.67 8.43
C VAL A 10 -0.64 -4.99 7.06
N LEU A 11 0.39 -4.24 6.63
CA LEU A 11 1.12 -4.52 5.39
C LEU A 11 2.48 -5.13 5.74
N LYS A 12 2.75 -6.32 5.18
CA LYS A 12 3.88 -7.18 5.56
C LYS A 12 4.84 -7.38 4.39
N GLY A 13 5.27 -6.30 3.75
CA GLY A 13 6.20 -6.37 2.61
C GLY A 13 5.50 -6.49 1.27
N VAL A 14 4.42 -5.73 1.07
CA VAL A 14 3.64 -5.73 -0.17
C VAL A 14 4.36 -4.91 -1.25
N SER A 15 4.43 -5.42 -2.47
CA SER A 15 4.98 -4.70 -3.63
C SER A 15 3.97 -4.76 -4.77
N ALA A 16 3.83 -3.65 -5.48
CA ALA A 16 3.01 -3.55 -6.68
C ALA A 16 3.63 -2.50 -7.60
N THR A 17 3.40 -2.65 -8.90
CA THR A 17 3.81 -1.72 -9.94
C THR A 17 2.61 -1.51 -10.84
N ALA A 18 2.39 -0.26 -11.24
CA ALA A 18 1.33 0.14 -12.17
C ALA A 18 1.99 1.00 -13.26
N GLY A 19 1.74 0.64 -14.52
CA GLY A 19 2.13 1.43 -15.68
C GLY A 19 1.05 2.43 -16.08
N ASP A 20 1.38 3.26 -17.07
CA ASP A 20 0.40 4.18 -17.66
C ASP A 20 -0.69 3.39 -18.40
N GLY A 21 -1.95 3.75 -18.17
CA GLY A 21 -3.12 3.04 -18.69
C GLY A 21 -3.53 1.76 -17.95
N ASP A 22 -2.79 1.32 -16.93
CA ASP A 22 -3.16 0.13 -16.16
C ASP A 22 -4.43 0.35 -15.33
N VAL A 23 -5.33 -0.63 -15.36
CA VAL A 23 -6.51 -0.69 -14.47
C VAL A 23 -6.31 -1.84 -13.48
N LEU A 24 -5.87 -1.50 -12.27
CA LEU A 24 -5.60 -2.46 -11.20
C LEU A 24 -6.74 -2.52 -10.18
N SER A 25 -7.03 -3.72 -9.68
CA SER A 25 -7.97 -3.95 -8.59
C SER A 25 -7.29 -4.64 -7.40
N ILE A 26 -7.62 -4.22 -6.18
CA ILE A 26 -7.11 -4.82 -4.94
C ILE A 26 -8.24 -5.63 -4.29
N ILE A 27 -8.07 -6.95 -4.21
CA ILE A 27 -9.08 -7.89 -3.70
C ILE A 27 -8.58 -8.56 -2.43
N GLY A 28 -9.49 -8.85 -1.50
CA GLY A 28 -9.19 -9.58 -0.26
C GLY A 28 -10.29 -9.44 0.78
N ALA A 29 -10.26 -10.31 1.79
CA ALA A 29 -11.23 -10.31 2.90
C ALA A 29 -11.29 -8.97 3.65
N SER A 30 -12.39 -8.72 4.39
CA SER A 30 -12.46 -7.56 5.28
C SER A 30 -11.28 -7.54 6.26
N GLY A 31 -10.69 -6.37 6.49
CA GLY A 31 -9.51 -6.22 7.36
C GLY A 31 -8.16 -6.64 6.76
N SER A 32 -8.11 -7.12 5.50
CA SER A 32 -6.84 -7.56 4.87
C SER A 32 -5.83 -6.45 4.56
N GLY A 33 -6.13 -5.18 4.85
CA GLY A 33 -5.22 -4.05 4.64
C GLY A 33 -5.38 -3.29 3.31
N LYS A 34 -6.41 -3.59 2.50
CA LYS A 34 -6.65 -2.92 1.20
C LYS A 34 -6.74 -1.39 1.32
N SER A 35 -7.62 -0.90 2.18
CA SER A 35 -7.79 0.54 2.39
C SER A 35 -6.53 1.18 2.98
N THR A 36 -5.78 0.45 3.81
CA THR A 36 -4.49 0.91 4.33
C THR A 36 -3.47 1.06 3.21
N MET A 37 -3.39 0.12 2.27
CA MET A 37 -2.52 0.22 1.09
C MET A 37 -2.88 1.42 0.22
N LEU A 38 -4.16 1.62 -0.10
CA LEU A 38 -4.62 2.79 -0.88
C LEU A 38 -4.33 4.12 -0.16
N ARG A 39 -4.51 4.18 1.16
CA ARG A 39 -4.16 5.37 1.94
C ARG A 39 -2.67 5.65 1.94
N CYS A 40 -1.83 4.62 1.94
CA CYS A 40 -0.39 4.82 1.80
C CYS A 40 0.00 5.34 0.41
N ILE A 41 -0.62 4.82 -0.66
CA ILE A 41 -0.37 5.30 -2.03
C ILE A 41 -0.74 6.78 -2.16
N ASN A 42 -1.89 7.18 -1.61
CA ASN A 42 -2.34 8.58 -1.64
C ASN A 42 -1.71 9.44 -0.52
N LEU A 43 -0.68 8.94 0.17
CA LEU A 43 0.03 9.60 1.27
C LEU A 43 -0.83 10.08 2.46
N LEU A 44 -2.05 9.55 2.60
CA LEU A 44 -2.90 9.74 3.78
C LEU A 44 -2.40 8.93 4.99
N GLU A 45 -1.54 7.93 4.76
CA GLU A 45 -0.87 7.14 5.78
C GLU A 45 0.59 6.93 5.43
N MET A 46 1.52 7.33 6.29
CA MET A 46 2.94 7.07 6.04
C MET A 46 3.26 5.58 6.23
N PRO A 47 3.93 4.92 5.26
CA PRO A 47 4.46 3.59 5.48
C PRO A 47 5.53 3.60 6.58
N ASN A 48 5.61 2.54 7.38
CA ASN A 48 6.68 2.42 8.37
C ASN A 48 8.02 2.03 7.71
N ALA A 49 7.99 1.33 6.58
CA ALA A 49 9.18 0.98 5.81
C ALA A 49 8.86 0.70 4.33
N GLY A 50 9.88 0.83 3.48
CA GLY A 50 9.75 0.73 2.03
C GLY A 50 9.56 2.10 1.38
N ARG A 51 9.26 2.10 0.08
CA ARG A 51 9.15 3.30 -0.75
C ARG A 51 7.93 3.19 -1.66
N ILE A 52 7.40 4.33 -2.04
CA ILE A 52 6.33 4.50 -3.02
C ILE A 52 6.87 5.51 -4.01
N TRP A 53 6.82 5.18 -5.30
CA TRP A 53 7.27 6.04 -6.39
C TRP A 53 6.08 6.36 -7.28
N VAL A 54 5.91 7.63 -7.65
CA VAL A 54 4.83 8.08 -8.54
C VAL A 54 5.45 8.92 -9.65
N GLY A 55 5.16 8.58 -10.91
CA GLY A 55 5.79 9.26 -12.05
C GLY A 55 7.29 8.99 -12.20
N GLY A 56 7.84 7.99 -11.49
CA GLY A 56 9.26 7.65 -11.51
C GLY A 56 10.10 8.29 -10.40
N GLU A 57 9.48 9.07 -9.52
CA GLU A 57 10.13 9.76 -8.39
C GLU A 57 9.58 9.31 -7.02
#